data_AF-A0AB37U9N6-F1
#
_entry.id   AF-A0AB37U9N6-F1
#
_cell.length_a   1.000
_cell.length_b   1.000
_cell.length_c   1.000
_cell.angle_alpha   90.00
_cell.angle_beta   90.00
_cell.angle_gamma   90.00
#
_symmetry.space_group_name_H-M   'P 1'
#
loop_
_entity.id
_entity.type
_entity.pdbx_description
1 polymer ?
#
loop_
_entity_poly.entity_id
_entity_poly.type
_entity_poly.pdbx_seq_one_letter_code
_entity_poly.pdbx_strand_id
1 'polypeptide(L)' 'MKLSIELDTEEDGRFIAAVPEIPGVLVYGFTQQEAIAKAQALALRVLAEQVEHGEATQQLLTLFRLPPELATESIASTST' A
#
# COMPACT_ATOMS: atom_id res chain seq x y z
N MET A 1 5.46 7.57 0.33
CA MET A 1 5.26 6.49 -0.66
C MET A 1 4.36 7.01 -1.79
N LYS A 2 4.56 6.57 -3.04
CA LYS A 2 3.68 6.86 -4.17
C LYS A 2 3.37 5.54 -4.87
N LEU A 3 2.10 5.23 -5.05
CA LEU A 3 1.61 4.00 -5.69
C LEU A 3 0.90 4.36 -6.99
N SER A 4 1.15 3.58 -8.03
CA SER A 4 0.52 3.75 -9.33
C SER A 4 -0.63 2.76 -9.48
N ILE A 5 -1.69 3.17 -10.18
CA ILE A 5 -2.76 2.24 -10.55
C ILE A 5 -2.65 2.03 -12.05
N GLU A 6 -2.41 0.79 -12.45
CA GLU A 6 -2.50 0.36 -13.83
C GLU A 6 -3.93 -0.13 -14.09
N LEU A 7 -4.53 0.34 -15.18
CA LEU A 7 -5.88 -0.01 -15.60
C LEU A 7 -5.84 -0.66 -16.96
N ASP A 8 -6.57 -1.77 -17.09
CA ASP A 8 -6.78 -2.45 -18.35
C ASP A 8 -8.25 -2.87 -18.48
N THR A 9 -8.64 -3.33 -19.67
CA THR A 9 -9.99 -3.82 -19.98
C THR A 9 -9.91 -5.21 -20.57
N GLU A 10 -10.67 -6.15 -20.01
CA GLU A 10 -10.83 -7.51 -20.53
C GLU A 10 -11.67 -7.54 -21.82
N GLU A 11 -11.59 -8.66 -22.54
CA GLU A 11 -12.39 -8.89 -23.75
C GLU A 11 -13.91 -8.82 -23.50
N ASP A 12 -14.34 -9.11 -22.26
CA ASP A 12 -15.75 -9.04 -21.83
C ASP A 12 -16.17 -7.65 -21.34
N GLY A 13 -15.29 -6.65 -21.42
CA GLY A 13 -15.54 -5.26 -21.04
C GLY A 13 -15.40 -4.97 -19.54
N ARG A 14 -14.99 -5.94 -18.71
CA ARG A 14 -14.64 -5.67 -17.30
C ARG A 14 -13.32 -4.92 -17.22
N PHE A 15 -13.20 -4.03 -16.24
CA PHE A 15 -11.96 -3.34 -15.92
C PHE A 15 -11.12 -4.17 -14.96
N ILE A 16 -9.82 -4.21 -15.22
CA ILE A 16 -8.80 -4.72 -14.31
C ILE A 16 -8.05 -3.52 -13.75
N ALA A 17 -7.82 -3.49 -12.44
CA ALA A 17 -6.94 -2.52 -11.80
C ALA A 17 -5.88 -3.24 -10.97
N ALA A 18 -4.62 -2.85 -11.14
CA ALA A 18 -3.48 -3.39 -10.41
C ALA A 18 -2.64 -2.28 -9.78
N VAL A 19 -1.93 -2.62 -8.70
CA VAL A 19 -0.91 -1.75 -8.08
C VAL A 19 0.42 -2.50 -8.11
N PRO A 20 1.26 -2.32 -9.15
CA PRO A 20 2.46 -3.12 -9.36
C PRO A 20 3.46 -3.07 -8.21
N GLU A 21 3.47 -1.97 -7.45
CA GLU A 21 4.35 -1.79 -6.30
C GLU A 21 3.95 -2.66 -5.09
N ILE A 22 2.75 -3.25 -5.08
CA ILE A 22 2.26 -4.10 -3.99
C ILE A 22 1.82 -5.47 -4.55
N PRO A 23 2.63 -6.52 -4.34
CA PRO A 23 2.29 -7.87 -4.76
C PRO A 23 0.92 -8.31 -4.26
N GLY A 24 0.12 -8.92 -5.14
CA GLY A 24 -1.22 -9.42 -4.81
C GLY A 24 -2.35 -8.39 -4.95
N VAL A 25 -2.06 -7.12 -5.30
CA VAL A 25 -3.10 -6.13 -5.58
C VAL A 25 -3.49 -6.19 -7.05
N LEU A 26 -4.52 -6.98 -7.34
CA LEU A 26 -5.21 -7.03 -8.63
C LEU A 26 -6.70 -7.24 -8.38
N VAL A 27 -7.54 -6.41 -9.00
CA VAL A 27 -9.00 -6.46 -8.83
C VAL A 27 -9.72 -6.29 -10.14
N TYR A 28 -10.95 -6.79 -10.18
CA TYR A 28 -11.89 -6.59 -11.28
C TYR A 28 -13.04 -5.67 -10.87
N GLY A 29 -13.51 -4.85 -11.82
CA GLY A 29 -14.70 -3.99 -11.68
C GLY A 29 -15.50 -3.92 -12.97
N PHE A 30 -16.80 -3.63 -12.86
CA PHE A 30 -17.67 -3.39 -14.02
C PHE A 30 -17.52 -1.97 -14.57
N THR A 31 -16.94 -1.06 -13.78
CA THR A 31 -16.60 0.30 -14.21
C THR A 31 -15.16 0.63 -13.83
N GLN A 32 -14.56 1.57 -14.55
CA GLN A 32 -13.21 2.06 -14.25
C GLN A 32 -13.12 2.57 -12.80
N GLN A 33 -14.11 3.35 -12.35
CA GLN A 33 -14.12 3.93 -11.01
C GLN A 33 -14.26 2.87 -9.91
N GLU A 34 -15.06 1.83 -10.15
CA GLU A 34 -15.16 0.69 -9.24
C GLU A 34 -13.83 -0.07 -9.13
N ALA A 35 -13.18 -0.35 -10.26
CA ALA A 35 -11.88 -1.04 -10.28
C ALA A 35 -10.81 -0.24 -9.53
N ILE A 36 -10.72 1.08 -9.78
CA ILE A 36 -9.82 1.99 -9.05
C ILE A 36 -10.08 1.93 -7.54
N ALA A 37 -11.34 2.10 -7.11
CA ALA A 37 -11.69 2.12 -5.69
C ALA A 37 -11.37 0.79 -5.00
N LYS A 38 -11.64 -0.34 -5.68
CA LYS A 38 -11.28 -1.68 -5.19
C LYS A 38 -9.77 -1.86 -5.07
N ALA A 39 -8.98 -1.37 -6.04
CA ALA A 39 -7.53 -1.49 -6.02
C ALA A 39 -6.92 -0.68 -4.87
N GLN A 40 -7.40 0.55 -4.67
CA GLN A 40 -7.00 1.39 -3.53
C GLN A 40 -7.32 0.73 -2.20
N ALA A 41 -8.54 0.19 -2.05
CA ALA A 41 -8.95 -0.48 -0.81
C ALA A 41 -8.11 -1.73 -0.54
N LEU A 42 -7.82 -2.54 -1.56
CA LEU A 42 -6.99 -3.74 -1.41
C LEU A 42 -5.54 -3.38 -1.08
N ALA A 43 -4.96 -2.40 -1.76
CA ALA A 43 -3.61 -1.90 -1.45
C ALA A 43 -3.49 -1.45 0.01
N LEU A 44 -4.45 -0.66 0.52
CA LEU A 44 -4.44 -0.21 1.91
C LEU A 44 -4.54 -1.38 2.91
N ARG A 45 -5.31 -2.44 2.59
CA ARG A 45 -5.39 -3.64 3.43
C ARG A 45 -4.07 -4.38 3.50
N VAL A 46 -3.42 -4.59 2.36
CA VAL A 46 -2.10 -5.26 2.31
C VAL A 46 -1.06 -4.46 3.10
N LEU A 47 -1.05 -3.13 2.95
CA LEU A 47 -0.14 -2.26 3.71
C LEU A 47 -0.42 -2.31 5.23
N ALA A 48 -1.69 -2.36 5.63
CA ALA A 48 -2.05 -2.52 7.03
C ALA A 48 -1.57 -3.86 7.59
N GLU A 49 -1.76 -4.95 6.84
CA GLU A 49 -1.29 -6.29 7.20
C GLU A 49 0.23 -6.34 7.36
N GLN A 50 0.99 -5.67 6.50
CA GLN A 50 2.45 -5.54 6.64
C GLN A 50 2.84 -4.82 7.93
N VAL A 51 2.08 -3.80 8.35
CA VAL A 51 2.32 -3.11 9.63
C VAL A 51 2.05 -4.05 10.81
N GLU A 52 0.95 -4.80 10.76
CA GLU A 52 0.55 -5.74 11.81
C GLU A 52 1.57 -6.87 12.02
N HIS A 53 2.18 -7.36 10.92
CA HIS A 53 3.17 -8.43 10.96
C HIS A 53 4.62 -7.94 11.16
N GLY A 54 4.86 -6.63 11.26
CA GLY A 54 6.20 -6.07 11.40
C GLY A 54 7.04 -6.11 10.10
N GLU A 55 6.39 -6.24 8.96
CA GLU A 55 6.98 -6.30 7.61
C GLU A 55 6.96 -4.94 6.90
N ALA A 56 6.35 -3.92 7.52
CA ALA A 56 6.21 -2.59 6.95
C ALA A 56 7.56 -1.91 6.69
N THR A 57 7.70 -1.32 5.50
CA THR A 57 8.88 -0.52 5.14
C THR A 57 8.93 0.79 5.93
N GLN A 58 10.14 1.35 6.09
CA GLN A 58 10.31 2.67 6.74
C GLN A 58 9.51 3.78 6.04
N GLN A 59 9.36 3.71 4.71
CA GLN A 59 8.55 4.68 3.95
C GLN A 59 7.05 4.59 4.25
N LEU A 60 6.56 3.41 4.62
CA LEU A 60 5.17 3.21 5.07
C LEU A 60 4.99 3.68 6.52
N LEU A 61 5.92 3.34 7.41
CA LEU A 61 5.84 3.73 8.83
C LEU A 61 5.88 5.24 9.02
N THR A 62 6.70 5.95 8.23
CA THR A 62 6.81 7.41 8.26
C THR A 62 5.62 8.15 7.64
N LEU A 63 4.62 7.43 7.10
CA LEU A 63 3.37 8.03 6.63
C LEU A 63 2.61 8.69 7.78
N PHE A 64 2.70 8.13 8.98
CA PHE A 64 2.10 8.67 10.20
C PHE A 64 3.13 9.43 11.01
N ARG A 65 2.78 10.66 11.38
CA ARG A 65 3.59 11.44 12.31
C ARG A 65 3.37 10.90 13.72
N LEU A 66 4.41 10.31 14.31
CA LEU A 66 4.40 9.94 15.72
C LEU A 66 4.44 11.20 16.61
N PRO A 67 3.82 11.16 17.80
CA PRO A 67 3.94 12.25 18.76
C PRO A 67 5.41 12.42 19.20
N PRO A 68 5.82 13.65 19.55
CA PRO A 68 7.22 13.95 19.86
C PRO A 68 7.75 13.16 21.06
N GLU A 69 6.89 12.80 22.03
CA GLU A 69 7.31 11.95 23.16
C GLU A 69 7.67 10.50 22.78
N LEU A 70 7.28 10.03 21.60
CA LEU A 70 7.58 8.67 21.09
C LEU A 70 8.63 8.67 19.97
N ALA A 71 9.16 9.84 19.58
CA ALA A 71 10.10 9.96 18.46
C ALA A 71 11.57 9.66 18.85
N THR A 72 11.83 9.32 20.12
CA THR A 72 13.19 9.19 20.68
C THR A 72 13.49 7.77 21.12
N GLU A 73 13.55 6.81 20.21
CA GLU A 73 14.37 5.59 20.38
C GLU A 73 15.01 5.21 19.04
N SER A 74 16.28 4.80 19.08
CA SER A 74 17.12 4.38 17.94
C SER A 74 17.96 5.44 17.22
N ILE A 75 18.88 6.10 17.95
CA ILE A 75 20.23 6.44 17.42
C ILE A 75 21.39 6.03 18.36
N ALA A 76 21.17 5.09 19.27
CA ALA A 76 22.23 4.58 20.15
C ALA A 76 22.34 3.07 20.04
N SER A 77 22.96 2.57 18.96
CA SER A 77 23.70 1.29 18.93
C SER A 77 24.42 1.09 17.60
N THR A 78 25.51 1.83 17.39
CA THR A 78 26.70 1.28 16.69
C THR A 78 27.94 1.99 17.26
N SER A 79 28.27 1.63 18.51
CA SER A 79 29.61 1.82 19.07
C SER A 79 30.29 0.45 19.10
N THR A 80 31.26 0.23 18.22
CA THR A 80 32.63 -0.29 18.48
C THR A 80 33.26 -0.65 17.15
#